data_AF-A0A7C3TRQ8-F1
#
_entry.id   AF-A0A7C3TRQ8-F1
#
_cell.length_a   1.000
_cell.length_b   1.000
_cell.length_c   1.000
_cell.angle_alpha   90.00
_cell.angle_beta   90.00
_cell.angle_gamma   90.00
#
_symmetry.space_group_name_H-M   'P 1'
#
loop_
_entity.id
_entity.type
_entity.pdbx_description
1 polymer ?
#
loop_
_entity_poly.entity_id
_entity_poly.type
_entity_poly.pdbx_seq_one_letter_code
_entity_poly.pdbx_strand_id
1 'polypeptide(L)'
;MLVASTTQFPRNGEGDLLLLKSGELIYVYGQWPGVGDLSSGARIAVIRSRDNGLTWSQPQTLFAEEGYDLYHASLARLKDGRIGLTYTKRRSRPSLRGEKVFRHSAD
;
A
#
# COMPACT_ATOMS: atom_id res chain seq x y z
N MET A 1 -6.48 -9.70 -4.40
CA MET A 1 -6.38 -9.17 -5.77
C MET A 1 -4.95 -9.36 -6.26
N LEU A 2 -4.74 -9.59 -7.56
CA LEU A 2 -3.40 -9.68 -8.14
C LEU A 2 -3.12 -8.41 -8.94
N VAL A 3 -1.92 -7.84 -8.79
CA VAL A 3 -1.46 -6.68 -9.56
C VAL A 3 -0.22 -7.11 -10.33
N ALA A 4 -0.20 -6.84 -11.63
CA ALA A 4 0.97 -7.14 -12.46
C ALA A 4 2.21 -6.38 -11.95
N SER A 5 3.35 -7.07 -11.91
CA SER A 5 4.64 -6.43 -11.67
C SER A 5 5.09 -5.62 -12.89
N THR A 6 6.00 -4.68 -12.69
CA THR A 6 6.65 -3.94 -13.78
C THR A 6 8.17 -4.10 -13.68
N THR A 7 8.91 -3.70 -14.71
CA THR A 7 10.39 -3.67 -14.64
C THR A 7 10.89 -2.78 -13.51
N GLN A 8 10.20 -1.66 -13.24
CA GLN A 8 10.54 -0.77 -12.13
C GLN A 8 10.16 -1.35 -10.77
N PHE A 9 9.07 -2.10 -10.71
CA PHE A 9 8.54 -2.71 -9.48
C PHE A 9 8.26 -4.19 -9.69
N PRO A 10 9.30 -5.05 -9.64
CA PRO A 10 9.18 -6.46 -10.00
C PRO A 10 8.47 -7.30 -8.95
N ARG A 11 8.19 -6.75 -7.76
CA ARG A 11 7.48 -7.44 -6.67
C ARG A 11 6.39 -6.55 -6.10
N ASN A 12 5.19 -7.11 -6.03
CA ASN A 12 4.03 -6.55 -5.32
C ASN A 12 3.72 -7.45 -4.12
N GLY A 13 3.23 -6.86 -3.04
CA GLY A 13 3.01 -7.54 -1.76
C GLY A 13 1.56 -7.72 -1.42
N GLU A 14 1.34 -8.14 -0.18
CA GLU A 14 0.02 -8.12 0.42
C GLU A 14 -0.55 -6.70 0.38
N GLY A 15 -1.86 -6.65 0.25
CA GLY A 15 -2.62 -5.42 0.19
C GLY A 15 -4.04 -5.64 0.65
N ASP A 16 -4.76 -4.53 0.74
CA ASP A 16 -6.12 -4.50 1.26
C ASP A 16 -7.00 -3.62 0.37
N LEU A 17 -8.29 -3.95 0.33
CA LEU A 17 -9.27 -3.33 -0.56
C LEU A 17 -10.41 -2.73 0.24
N LEU A 18 -10.81 -1.51 -0.11
CA LEU A 18 -11.91 -0.82 0.55
C LEU A 18 -12.80 -0.14 -0.49
N LEU A 19 -14.12 -0.29 -0.33
CA LEU A 19 -15.10 0.53 -1.03
C LEU A 19 -15.26 1.88 -0.31
N LEU A 20 -14.94 2.97 -1.01
CA LEU A 20 -15.15 4.33 -0.53
C LEU A 20 -16.64 4.69 -0.54
N LYS A 21 -17.03 5.68 0.28
CA LYS A 21 -18.42 6.19 0.28
C LYS A 21 -18.83 6.81 -1.06
N SER A 22 -17.86 7.25 -1.86
CA SER A 22 -18.06 7.73 -3.23
C SER A 22 -18.45 6.63 -4.22
N GLY A 23 -18.33 5.35 -3.84
CA GLY A 23 -18.50 4.21 -4.75
C GLY A 23 -17.22 3.75 -5.43
N GLU A 24 -16.10 4.47 -5.28
CA GLU A 24 -14.80 4.06 -5.82
C GLU A 24 -14.18 2.94 -4.95
N LEU A 25 -13.63 1.91 -5.60
CA LEU A 25 -12.80 0.91 -4.94
C LEU A 25 -11.35 1.42 -4.87
N ILE A 26 -10.72 1.28 -3.71
CA ILE A 26 -9.27 1.46 -3.57
C ILE A 26 -8.63 0.13 -3.19
N TYR A 27 -7.45 -0.14 -3.76
CA TYR A 27 -6.56 -1.20 -3.30
C TYR A 27 -5.20 -0.61 -2.97
N VAL A 28 -4.75 -0.83 -1.74
CA VAL A 28 -3.44 -0.41 -1.25
C VAL A 28 -2.56 -1.62 -1.04
N TYR A 29 -1.29 -1.55 -1.43
CA TYR A 29 -0.39 -2.70 -1.36
C TYR A 29 1.07 -2.28 -1.27
N GLY A 30 1.91 -3.17 -0.73
CA GLY A 30 3.36 -2.98 -0.76
C GLY A 30 3.92 -3.17 -2.17
N GLN A 31 4.82 -2.31 -2.62
CA GLN A 31 5.42 -2.40 -3.93
C GLN A 31 6.94 -2.17 -3.85
N TRP A 32 7.73 -3.13 -4.33
CA TRP A 32 9.19 -3.12 -4.19
C TRP A 32 9.88 -2.89 -5.52
N PRO A 33 10.96 -2.07 -5.54
CA PRO A 33 11.81 -1.91 -6.71
C PRO A 33 12.80 -3.07 -6.92
N GLY A 34 12.72 -4.15 -6.10
CA GLY A 34 13.54 -5.33 -6.20
C GLY A 34 12.77 -6.62 -5.90
N VAL A 35 13.38 -7.77 -6.21
CA VAL A 35 12.69 -9.08 -6.20
C VAL A 35 12.71 -9.82 -4.86
N GLY A 36 13.56 -9.41 -3.91
CA GLY A 36 13.71 -10.10 -2.61
C GLY A 36 12.93 -9.44 -1.47
N ASP A 37 12.61 -10.22 -0.44
CA ASP A 37 11.89 -9.76 0.78
C ASP A 37 12.68 -8.69 1.58
N LEU A 38 14.00 -8.66 1.37
CA LEU A 38 14.91 -7.69 1.98
C LEU A 38 15.37 -6.59 1.00
N SER A 39 14.74 -6.49 -0.18
CA SER A 39 14.98 -5.36 -1.08
C SER A 39 14.54 -4.06 -0.40
N SER A 40 15.32 -3.00 -0.62
CA SER A 40 15.10 -1.70 0.01
C SER A 40 14.29 -0.76 -0.88
N GLY A 41 13.59 0.19 -0.27
CA GLY A 41 12.79 1.20 -0.98
C GLY A 41 11.35 0.76 -1.25
N ALA A 42 10.80 -0.16 -0.44
CA ALA A 42 9.40 -0.55 -0.57
C ALA A 42 8.46 0.64 -0.30
N ARG A 43 7.49 0.86 -1.19
CA ARG A 43 6.46 1.89 -1.02
C ARG A 43 5.09 1.27 -0.79
N ILE A 44 4.18 2.01 -0.15
CA ILE A 44 2.75 1.72 -0.24
C ILE A 44 2.23 2.37 -1.52
N ALA A 45 1.74 1.55 -2.44
CA ALA A 45 1.07 1.99 -3.66
C ALA A 45 -0.45 1.91 -3.52
N VAL A 46 -1.16 2.68 -4.34
CA VAL A 46 -2.63 2.64 -4.47
C VAL A 46 -3.04 2.56 -5.94
N ILE A 47 -4.04 1.74 -6.22
CA ILE A 47 -4.80 1.75 -7.48
C ILE A 47 -6.29 1.90 -7.17
N ARG A 48 -7.03 2.49 -8.11
CA ARG A 48 -8.44 2.82 -7.94
C ARG A 48 -9.27 2.28 -9.09
N SER A 49 -10.50 1.90 -8.79
CA SER A 49 -11.51 1.54 -9.78
C SER A 49 -12.81 2.28 -9.51
N ARG A 50 -13.35 2.90 -10.56
CA ARG A 50 -14.63 3.63 -10.53
C ARG A 50 -15.78 2.86 -11.18
N ASP A 51 -15.51 1.63 -11.60
CA ASP A 51 -16.39 0.78 -12.38
C ASP A 51 -16.48 -0.63 -11.78
N ASN A 52 -16.55 -0.71 -10.45
CA ASN A 52 -16.71 -1.96 -9.69
C ASN A 52 -15.61 -3.00 -9.94
N GLY A 53 -14.39 -2.55 -10.23
CA GLY A 53 -13.21 -3.40 -10.37
C GLY A 53 -12.96 -3.88 -11.80
N LEU A 54 -13.72 -3.40 -12.79
CA LEU A 54 -13.52 -3.77 -14.20
C LEU A 54 -12.23 -3.17 -14.77
N THR A 55 -11.98 -1.89 -14.48
CA THR A 55 -10.74 -1.21 -14.84
C THR A 55 -10.08 -0.57 -13.63
N TRP A 56 -8.76 -0.45 -13.69
CA TRP A 56 -7.94 0.06 -12.59
C TRP A 56 -6.99 1.14 -13.09
N SER A 57 -6.79 2.18 -12.28
CA SER A 57 -5.79 3.22 -12.54
C SER A 57 -4.38 2.65 -12.56
N GLN A 58 -3.44 3.40 -13.13
CA GLN A 58 -2.01 3.13 -12.92
C GLN A 58 -1.65 3.24 -11.43
N PRO A 59 -0.67 2.46 -10.93
CA PRO A 59 -0.20 2.56 -9.55
C PRO A 59 0.36 3.93 -9.21
N GLN A 60 -0.13 4.51 -8.11
CA GLN A 60 0.39 5.76 -7.55
C GLN A 60 1.08 5.50 -6.22
N THR A 61 2.14 6.26 -5.89
CA THR A 61 2.69 6.25 -4.53
C THR A 61 1.64 6.83 -3.59
N LEU A 62 1.22 6.06 -2.59
CA LEU A 62 0.47 6.59 -1.46
C LEU A 62 1.42 7.05 -0.36
N PHE A 63 2.38 6.21 0.02
CA PHE A 63 3.44 6.55 0.97
C PHE A 63 4.77 5.94 0.55
N ALA A 64 5.84 6.72 0.69
CA ALA A 64 7.23 6.28 0.60
C ALA A 64 8.05 7.08 1.61
N GLU A 65 9.13 6.51 2.11
CA GLU A 65 10.03 7.21 3.03
C GLU A 65 11.47 6.73 2.78
N GLU A 66 12.40 7.68 2.61
CA GLU A 66 13.80 7.36 2.36
C GLU A 66 14.41 6.59 3.54
N GLY A 67 15.15 5.51 3.23
CA GLY A 67 15.77 4.66 4.24
C GLY A 67 14.80 3.72 4.98
N TYR A 68 13.53 3.67 4.56
CA TYR A 68 12.54 2.74 5.11
C TYR A 68 11.79 1.97 4.02
N ASP A 69 11.41 0.74 4.39
CA ASP A 69 10.53 -0.13 3.62
C ASP A 69 9.13 -0.11 4.25
N LEU A 70 8.13 0.24 3.45
CA LEU A 70 6.73 0.30 3.87
C LEU A 70 5.94 -0.85 3.24
N TYR A 71 5.27 -1.68 4.06
CA TYR A 71 4.55 -2.87 3.58
C TYR A 71 3.54 -3.40 4.62
N HIS A 72 2.84 -4.51 4.31
CA HIS A 72 1.74 -5.07 5.12
C HIS A 72 0.64 -4.03 5.41
N ALA A 73 0.15 -3.37 4.36
CA ALA A 73 -0.92 -2.40 4.45
C ALA A 73 -2.26 -3.09 4.79
N SER A 74 -3.05 -2.48 5.68
CA SER A 74 -4.42 -2.88 5.94
C SER A 74 -5.30 -1.66 6.22
N LEU A 75 -6.50 -1.67 5.63
CA LEU A 75 -7.49 -0.62 5.70
C LEU A 75 -8.66 -1.04 6.59
N ALA A 76 -9.21 -0.08 7.32
CA ALA A 76 -10.48 -0.26 8.01
C ALA A 76 -11.29 1.03 7.99
N ARG A 77 -12.60 0.93 7.83
CA ARG A 77 -13.50 2.05 8.11
C ARG A 77 -13.70 2.14 9.63
N LEU A 78 -13.32 3.27 10.21
CA LEU A 78 -13.45 3.55 11.64
C LEU A 78 -14.91 3.84 12.01
N LYS A 79 -15.22 3.78 13.30
CA LYS A 79 -16.59 4.01 13.83
C LYS A 79 -17.17 5.37 13.44
N ASP A 80 -16.33 6.40 13.35
CA ASP A 80 -16.72 7.76 12.94
C ASP A 80 -16.76 7.95 11.42
N GLY A 81 -16.55 6.89 10.64
CA GLY A 81 -16.62 6.88 9.19
C GLY A 81 -15.32 7.22 8.47
N ARG A 82 -14.28 7.68 9.19
CA ARG A 82 -12.93 7.88 8.64
C ARG A 82 -12.34 6.55 8.16
N ILE A 83 -11.31 6.63 7.34
CA ILE A 83 -10.54 5.45 6.90
C ILE A 83 -9.25 5.40 7.71
N GLY A 84 -9.05 4.32 8.44
CA GLY A 84 -7.79 3.98 9.07
C GLY A 84 -6.93 3.15 8.13
N LEU A 85 -5.62 3.41 8.14
CA LEU A 85 -4.60 2.62 7.46
C LEU A 85 -3.55 2.22 8.50
N THR A 86 -3.23 0.93 8.56
CA THR A 86 -2.03 0.44 9.24
C THR A 86 -1.02 -0.08 8.23
N TYR A 87 0.27 0.08 8.52
CA TYR A 87 1.35 -0.55 7.76
C TYR A 87 2.60 -0.76 8.64
N THR A 88 3.49 -1.65 8.21
CA THR A 88 4.82 -1.80 8.78
C THR A 88 5.74 -0.76 8.16
N LYS A 89 6.47 -0.03 9.00
CA LYS A 89 7.64 0.77 8.61
C LYS A 89 8.89 0.08 9.14
N ARG A 90 9.71 -0.46 8.26
CA ARG A 90 10.98 -1.12 8.63
C ARG A 90 12.14 -0.28 8.15
N ARG A 91 13.16 -0.06 8.98
CA ARG A 91 14.41 0.55 8.50
C ARG A 91 15.00 -0.37 7.42
N SER A 92 15.39 0.19 6.27
CA SER A 92 16.12 -0.57 5.26
C SER A 92 17.48 -1.01 5.83
N ARG A 93 18.15 -1.99 5.20
CA ARG A 93 19.39 -2.59 5.74
C ARG A 93 20.39 -1.53 6.26
N PRO A 94 21.11 -1.82 7.37
CA PRO A 94 21.33 -3.15 7.96
C PRO A 94 20.35 -3.58 9.07
N SER A 95 19.48 -2.70 9.56
CA SER A 95 18.56 -3.04 10.66
C SER A 95 17.30 -3.72 10.15
N LEU A 96 16.76 -4.68 10.89
CA LEU A 96 15.45 -5.29 10.63
C LEU A 96 14.36 -4.77 11.58
N ARG A 97 14.64 -3.71 12.35
CA ARG A 97 13.67 -3.13 13.26
C ARG A 97 12.50 -2.54 12.46
N GLY A 98 11.30 -3.05 12.75
CA GLY A 98 10.05 -2.56 12.21
C GLY A 98 9.16 -1.99 13.30
N GLU A 99 8.35 -1.00 12.94
CA GLU A 99 7.27 -0.46 13.76
C GLU A 99 5.96 -0.51 12.99
N LYS A 100 4.85 -0.55 13.72
CA LYS A 100 3.53 -0.39 13.13
C LYS A 100 3.14 1.08 13.15
N VAL A 101 2.78 1.60 11.99
CA VAL A 101 2.25 2.95 11.84
C VAL A 101 0.75 2.86 11.65
N PHE A 102 0.01 3.73 12.33
CA PHE A 102 -1.41 3.98 12.09
C PHE A 102 -1.59 5.40 11.55
N ARG A 103 -2.33 5.53 10.45
CA ARG A 103 -2.78 6.79 9.87
C ARG A 103 -4.29 6.75 9.71
N HIS A 104 -4.93 7.92 9.65
CA HIS A 104 -6.34 8.00 9.31
C HIS A 104 -6.61 9.17 8.36
N SER A 105 -7.63 9.04 7.53
CA SER A 105 -8.09 10.06 6.58
C SER A 105 -9.59 10.28 6.70
N ALA A 106 -10.03 11.52 6.55
CA ALA A 106 -11.45 11.87 6.40
C ALA A 106 -11.85 12.01 4.93
N ASP A 107 -10.86 12.20 4.06
CA ASP A 107 -10.90 12.28 2.61
C ASP A 107 -10.28 11.05 1.94
#